data_AF-A0A957R0R6-F1
#
_entry.id   AF-A0A957R0R6-F1
#
_cell.length_a   1.000
_cell.length_b   1.000
_cell.length_c   1.000
_cell.angle_alpha   90.00
_cell.angle_beta   90.00
_cell.angle_gamma   90.00
#
_symmetry.space_group_name_H-M   'P 1'
#
loop_
_entity.id
_entity.type
_entity.pdbx_description
1 polymer ?
#
loop_
_entity_poly.entity_id
_entity_poly.type
_entity_poly.pdbx_seq_one_letter_code
_entity_poly.pdbx_strand_id
1 'polypeptide(L)'
;HVSVDQQQDFDEFAAQLLAMDEVVEIFNVTGEFDALVRIWVRDFRHLREFLYGKISELPAHQNTVSSMVLANQVKPLTLSGR
;
A
#
# COMPACT_ATOMS: atom_id res chain seq x y z
N HIS A 1 13.34 -26.15 -4.95
CA HIS A 1 13.21 -25.16 -3.87
C HIS A 1 13.82 -23.89 -4.42
N VAL A 2 13.02 -23.06 -5.10
CA VAL A 2 13.48 -21.76 -5.60
C VAL A 2 13.36 -20.84 -4.41
N SER A 3 14.50 -20.43 -3.85
CA SER A 3 14.56 -19.40 -2.83
C SER A 3 14.24 -18.09 -3.54
N VAL A 4 12.96 -17.75 -3.61
CA VAL A 4 12.48 -16.45 -4.05
C VAL A 4 13.00 -15.46 -3.02
N ASP A 5 13.92 -14.58 -3.43
CA ASP A 5 14.55 -13.61 -2.56
C ASP A 5 13.53 -12.51 -2.24
N GLN A 6 12.75 -12.72 -1.18
CA GLN A 6 11.59 -11.91 -0.80
C GLN A 6 11.89 -10.40 -0.68
N GLN A 7 13.14 -10.02 -0.47
CA GLN A 7 13.57 -8.63 -0.38
C GLN A 7 13.67 -7.93 -1.74
N GLN A 8 14.17 -8.61 -2.78
CA GLN A 8 14.27 -7.99 -4.13
C GLN A 8 12.89 -7.77 -4.74
N ASP A 9 11.96 -8.70 -4.53
CA ASP A 9 10.60 -8.59 -5.06
C ASP A 9 9.81 -7.43 -4.44
N PHE A 10 10.05 -7.12 -3.15
CA PHE A 10 9.36 -6.02 -2.49
C PHE A 10 9.78 -4.65 -3.02
N ASP A 11 11.08 -4.41 -3.21
CA ASP A 11 11.58 -3.10 -3.64
C ASP A 11 11.11 -2.76 -5.06
N GLU A 12 11.11 -3.74 -5.98
CA GLU A 12 10.57 -3.55 -7.33
C GLU A 12 9.06 -3.34 -7.32
N PHE A 13 8.33 -4.07 -6.48
CA PHE A 13 6.88 -3.88 -6.30
C PHE A 13 6.55 -2.51 -5.71
N ALA A 14 7.30 -2.09 -4.68
CA ALA A 14 7.16 -0.78 -4.05
C ALA A 14 7.44 0.34 -5.06
N ALA A 15 8.47 0.21 -5.90
CA ALA A 15 8.79 1.17 -6.94
C ALA A 15 7.66 1.30 -7.98
N GLN A 16 7.07 0.18 -8.41
CA GLN A 16 5.94 0.19 -9.35
C GLN A 16 4.69 0.84 -8.74
N LEU A 17 4.39 0.57 -7.48
CA LEU A 17 3.27 1.20 -6.77
C LEU A 17 3.49 2.68 -6.52
N LEU A 18 4.69 3.09 -6.07
CA LEU A 18 5.02 4.50 -5.82
C LEU A 18 5.05 5.35 -7.10
N ALA A 19 5.14 4.73 -8.28
CA ALA A 19 4.99 5.43 -9.55
C ALA A 19 3.52 5.79 -9.87
N MET A 20 2.55 5.27 -9.11
CA MET A 20 1.14 5.61 -9.26
C MET A 20 0.79 6.85 -8.43
N ASP A 21 0.22 7.88 -9.07
CA ASP A 21 -0.14 9.15 -8.42
C ASP A 21 -1.06 8.99 -7.20
N GLU A 22 -1.87 7.92 -7.15
CA GLU A 22 -2.77 7.66 -6.05
C GLU A 22 -2.05 7.08 -4.81
N VAL A 23 -0.88 6.47 -4.97
CA VAL A 23 -0.14 5.84 -3.87
C VAL A 23 0.71 6.88 -3.17
N VAL A 24 0.52 7.00 -1.86
CA VAL A 24 1.25 7.99 -1.06
C VAL A 24 2.29 7.33 -0.17
N GLU A 25 2.00 6.15 0.36
CA GLU A 25 2.94 5.37 1.17
C GLU A 25 2.74 3.88 0.95
N ILE A 26 3.83 3.13 1.07
CA ILE A 26 3.85 1.68 1.19
C ILE A 26 4.72 1.28 2.39
N PHE A 27 4.23 0.30 3.15
CA PHE A 27 4.93 -0.25 4.29
C PHE A 27 5.10 -1.75 4.08
N ASN A 28 6.34 -2.23 4.13
CA ASN A 28 6.60 -3.65 4.33
C ASN A 28 6.29 -3.96 5.80
N VAL A 29 5.34 -4.85 6.04
CA VAL A 29 4.90 -5.19 7.40
C VAL A 29 5.13 -6.66 7.67
N THR A 30 5.60 -6.97 8.86
CA THR A 30 5.68 -8.35 9.34
C THR A 30 4.33 -8.74 9.94
N GLY A 31 3.71 -9.83 9.50
CA GLY A 31 2.42 -10.28 10.05
C GLY A 31 1.61 -11.11 9.07
N GLU A 32 0.28 -10.98 9.13
CA GLU A 32 -0.66 -11.67 8.23
C GLU A 32 -0.69 -11.08 6.81
N PHE A 33 -0.30 -9.81 6.68
CA PHE A 33 -0.17 -9.11 5.40
C PHE A 33 1.31 -8.85 5.13
N ASP A 34 1.71 -8.92 3.86
CA ASP A 34 3.09 -8.65 3.43
C ASP A 34 3.34 -7.14 3.23
N ALA A 35 2.32 -6.38 2.86
CA ALA A 35 2.41 -4.95 2.62
C ALA A 35 1.13 -4.20 2.98
N LEU A 36 1.29 -2.99 3.49
CA LEU A 36 0.21 -2.01 3.62
C LEU A 36 0.46 -0.85 2.66
N VAL A 37 -0.56 -0.51 1.88
CA VAL A 37 -0.49 0.59 0.92
C VAL A 37 -1.53 1.63 1.30
N ARG A 38 -1.09 2.89 1.42
CA ARG A 38 -1.98 4.02 1.65
C ARG A 38 -2.14 4.81 0.36
N ILE A 39 -3.39 4.97 -0.06
CA ILE A 39 -3.75 5.68 -1.30
C ILE A 39 -4.65 6.88 -1.02
N TRP A 40 -4.64 7.86 -1.91
CA TRP A 40 -5.60 8.96 -1.95
C TRP A 40 -6.43 8.90 -3.22
N VAL A 41 -7.74 8.89 -3.02
CA VAL A 41 -8.73 8.87 -4.09
C VAL A 41 -9.76 9.97 -3.83
N ARG A 42 -10.33 10.50 -4.91
CA ARG A 42 -11.27 11.62 -4.85
C ARG A 42 -12.67 11.18 -4.43
N ASP A 43 -13.06 9.97 -4.85
CA ASP A 43 -14.38 9.40 -4.60
C ASP A 43 -14.36 7.87 -4.79
N PHE A 44 -15.48 7.21 -4.50
CA PHE A 44 -15.64 5.76 -4.64
C PHE A 44 -15.52 5.24 -6.08
N ARG A 45 -15.83 6.07 -7.08
CA ARG A 45 -15.68 5.67 -8.48
C ARG A 45 -14.20 5.60 -8.83
N HIS A 46 -13.44 6.63 -8.44
CA HIS A 46 -11.98 6.65 -8.60
C HIS A 46 -11.34 5.48 -7.85
N LEU A 47 -11.80 5.16 -6.64
CA LEU A 47 -11.35 3.98 -5.89
C LEU A 47 -11.57 2.68 -6.67
N ARG A 48 -12.78 2.47 -7.23
CA ARG A 48 -13.06 1.27 -8.01
C ARG A 48 -12.19 1.18 -9.26
N GLU A 49 -12.04 2.29 -9.99
CA GLU A 49 -11.19 2.35 -11.19
C GLU A 49 -9.73 2.01 -10.85
N PHE A 50 -9.22 2.51 -9.71
CA PHE A 50 -7.89 2.18 -9.21
C PHE A 50 -7.74 0.70 -8.85
N LEU A 51 -8.70 0.12 -8.11
CA LEU A 51 -8.65 -1.28 -7.69
C LEU A 51 -8.76 -2.27 -8.86
N TYR A 52 -9.70 -2.04 -9.77
CA TYR A 52 -9.95 -2.95 -10.91
C TYR A 52 -8.97 -2.74 -12.07
N GLY A 53 -8.50 -1.52 -12.27
CA GLY A 53 -7.53 -1.22 -13.32
C GLY A 53 -6.10 -1.50 -12.86
N LYS A 54 -5.60 -0.74 -11.89
CA LYS A 54 -4.18 -0.70 -11.57
C LYS A 54 -3.73 -1.82 -10.62
N ILE A 55 -4.54 -2.12 -9.60
CA ILE A 55 -4.17 -3.14 -8.59
C ILE A 55 -4.39 -4.56 -9.10
N SER A 56 -5.46 -4.79 -9.87
CA SER A 56 -5.77 -6.12 -10.41
C SER A 56 -4.73 -6.60 -11.45
N GLU A 57 -4.00 -5.68 -12.08
CA GLU A 57 -2.93 -5.97 -13.04
C GLU A 57 -1.59 -6.30 -12.36
N LEU A 58 -1.44 -6.03 -11.05
CA LEU A 58 -0.21 -6.35 -10.32
C LEU A 58 -0.15 -7.85 -10.01
N PRO A 59 0.94 -8.56 -10.35
CA PRO A 59 1.06 -10.02 -10.24
C PRO A 59 1.09 -10.57 -8.79
N ALA A 60 0.91 -9.73 -7.78
CA ALA A 60 0.96 -10.09 -6.36
C ALA A 60 -0.42 -10.59 -5.85
N HIS A 61 -0.92 -11.68 -6.44
CA HIS A 61 -2.22 -12.25 -6.06
C HIS A 61 -2.05 -13.30 -4.96
N GLN A 62 -2.15 -12.90 -3.69
CA GLN A 62 -2.46 -13.86 -2.63
C GLN A 62 -3.58 -13.46 -1.66
N ASN A 63 -3.99 -12.20 -1.55
CA ASN A 63 -5.28 -11.73 -1.02
C ASN A 63 -5.19 -10.21 -0.80
N THR A 64 -6.12 -9.41 -1.33
CA THR A 64 -6.14 -7.96 -1.11
C THR A 64 -7.31 -7.59 -0.20
N VAL A 65 -7.02 -7.21 1.05
CA VAL A 65 -8.03 -6.68 1.98
C VAL A 65 -7.99 -5.15 1.92
N SER A 66 -9.04 -4.55 1.35
CA SER A 66 -9.16 -3.09 1.25
C SER A 66 -9.99 -2.53 2.40
N SER A 67 -9.43 -1.57 3.15
CA SER A 67 -10.12 -0.83 4.21
C SER A 67 -10.19 0.65 3.89
N MET A 68 -11.31 1.31 4.21
CA MET A 68 -11.50 2.74 4.00
C MET A 68 -11.48 3.52 5.30
N VAL A 69 -10.66 4.57 5.35
CA VAL A 69 -10.61 5.48 6.49
C VAL A 69 -11.80 6.44 6.42
N LEU A 70 -12.72 6.33 7.38
CA LEU A 70 -13.90 7.21 7.48
C LEU A 70 -13.61 8.51 8.25
N ALA A 71 -12.68 8.46 9.19
CA ALA A 71 -12.21 9.61 9.94
C ALA A 71 -10.75 9.38 10.35
N ASN A 72 -9.93 10.43 10.27
CA ASN A 72 -8.54 10.40 10.71
C ASN A 72 -8.36 11.33 11.91
N GLN A 73 -7.76 10.83 12.99
CA GLN A 73 -7.38 11.63 14.15
C GLN A 73 -5.90 11.38 14.43
N VAL A 74 -5.10 12.44 14.41
CA VAL A 74 -3.66 12.37 14.67
C VAL A 74 -3.34 13.05 15.98
N LYS A 75 -2.55 12.39 16.83
CA LYS A 75 -1.96 13.06 18.00
C LYS A 75 -0.70 13.80 17.53
N PRO A 76 -0.59 15.12 17.71
CA PRO A 76 0.65 15.83 17.39
C PRO A 76 1.77 15.32 18.30
N LEU A 77 2.87 14.87 17.69
CA LEU A 77 4.04 14.43 18.43
C LEU A 77 4.83 15.66 18.90
N THR A 78 4.63 16.07 20.15
CA THR A 78 5.55 16.98 20.84
C THR A 78 6.70 16.16 21.40
N LEU A 79 7.67 15.81 20.56
CA LEU A 79 8.97 15.34 21.02
C LEU A 79 9.76 16.57 21.47
N SER A 80 9.57 16.96 22.74
CA SER A 80 10.47 17.90 23.40
C SER A 80 11.79 17.17 23.62
N GLY A 81 12.73 17.37 22.69
CA GLY A 81 14.08 16.84 22.80
C GLY A 81 14.74 17.31 24.10
N ARG A 82 15.36 16.37 24.81
CA ARG A 82 16.35 16.61 25.85
C ARG A 82 17.54 15.71 25.56
#